data_AF-A0A2H0RWA2-F1
#
_entry.id   AF-A0A2H0RWA2-F1
#
_cell.length_a   1.000
_cell.length_b   1.000
_cell.length_c   1.000
_cell.angle_alpha   90.00
_cell.angle_beta   90.00
_cell.angle_gamma   90.00
#
_symmetry.space_group_name_H-M   'P 1'
#
loop_
_entity.id
_entity.type
_entity.pdbx_description
1 polymer ?
#
loop_
_entity_poly.entity_id
_entity_poly.type
_entity_poly.pdbx_seq_one_letter_code
_entity_poly.pdbx_strand_id
1 'polypeptide(L)'
;MTPEKKTAPKKASPKKAAPAKKPTAKKSAASTKESEVKAAPKKEPKVPSIRIRLSAFDHIVLDEAVNKIVETAERSGAVVHGPIPLPTKIRKFTVNKSTFVHKDARDQFEMRTHRRLIDLKETTFKTIESLQNLSLPSGVDIEIKMS
;
A
#
# COMPACT_ATOMS: atom_id res chain seq x y z
N MET A 1 -66.83 7.78 -4.04
CA MET A 1 -68.13 7.60 -3.37
C MET A 1 -67.83 7.07 -1.95
N THR A 2 -67.29 7.91 -1.05
CA THR A 2 -67.91 8.83 -0.05
C THR A 2 -68.26 8.13 1.27
N PRO A 3 -68.26 8.78 2.46
CA PRO A 3 -67.95 10.21 2.77
C PRO A 3 -67.13 10.51 4.06
N GLU A 4 -66.54 11.71 4.06
CA GLU A 4 -66.44 12.74 5.13
C GLU A 4 -66.43 12.40 6.63
N LYS A 5 -65.53 13.06 7.40
CA LYS A 5 -65.91 14.22 8.25
C LYS A 5 -64.73 14.85 9.04
N LYS A 6 -64.64 16.19 8.90
CA LYS A 6 -64.49 17.23 9.95
C LYS A 6 -63.19 17.31 10.77
N THR A 7 -62.64 18.45 11.21
CA THR A 7 -62.73 19.91 10.98
C THR A 7 -61.55 20.51 11.80
N ALA A 8 -60.91 21.59 11.35
CA ALA A 8 -59.92 22.40 12.12
C ALA A 8 -60.65 23.31 13.18
N PRO A 9 -60.10 24.42 13.76
CA PRO A 9 -58.73 25.00 13.89
C PRO A 9 -58.42 25.69 15.27
N LYS A 10 -57.33 26.51 15.32
CA LYS A 10 -56.98 27.64 16.25
C LYS A 10 -56.24 27.24 17.56
N LYS A 11 -55.23 27.97 18.06
CA LYS A 11 -55.08 29.43 18.26
C LYS A 11 -53.62 29.81 18.64
N ALA A 12 -53.27 31.09 18.49
CA ALA A 12 -51.93 31.72 18.57
C ALA A 12 -51.41 32.11 19.98
N SER A 13 -50.07 32.20 20.13
CA SER A 13 -49.16 33.15 20.86
C SER A 13 -49.46 33.58 22.33
N PRO A 14 -48.51 34.05 23.22
CA PRO A 14 -47.34 34.92 22.92
C PRO A 14 -46.09 34.99 23.92
N LYS A 15 -45.06 35.76 23.52
CA LYS A 15 -44.19 36.74 24.27
C LYS A 15 -43.12 36.35 25.36
N LYS A 16 -41.86 36.76 25.04
CA LYS A 16 -40.96 37.76 25.71
C LYS A 16 -40.14 37.40 26.99
N ALA A 17 -38.79 37.51 26.91
CA ALA A 17 -37.91 38.39 27.72
C ALA A 17 -36.43 37.88 27.83
N ALA A 18 -35.46 38.79 27.62
CA ALA A 18 -34.04 38.67 28.02
C ALA A 18 -33.86 39.14 29.49
N PRO A 19 -32.73 38.90 30.19
CA PRO A 19 -31.54 39.78 30.07
C PRO A 19 -30.14 39.16 30.41
N ALA A 20 -29.10 39.96 30.15
CA ALA A 20 -27.68 39.72 30.44
C ALA A 20 -27.25 40.10 31.88
N LYS A 21 -26.12 39.56 32.39
CA LYS A 21 -24.99 40.31 33.01
C LYS A 21 -23.84 39.42 33.56
N LYS A 22 -22.62 39.94 33.40
CA LYS A 22 -21.27 39.53 33.84
C LYS A 22 -20.98 39.96 35.29
N PRO A 23 -20.03 39.34 36.03
CA PRO A 23 -18.87 40.09 36.57
C PRO A 23 -17.54 39.26 36.58
N THR A 24 -16.37 39.77 36.14
CA THR A 24 -15.26 40.43 36.90
C THR A 24 -14.76 39.65 38.13
N ALA A 25 -13.49 39.46 38.49
CA ALA A 25 -12.15 39.90 38.06
C ALA A 25 -11.11 39.18 38.94
N LYS A 26 -9.85 39.00 38.52
CA LYS A 26 -8.66 39.24 39.40
C LYS A 26 -7.33 39.24 38.65
N LYS A 27 -6.43 40.02 39.21
CA LYS A 27 -5.18 40.60 38.73
C LYS A 27 -4.00 39.87 39.38
N SER A 28 -2.93 39.57 38.63
CA SER A 28 -1.59 39.39 39.21
C SER A 28 -0.51 39.60 38.14
N ALA A 29 0.51 40.35 38.53
CA ALA A 29 1.57 40.92 37.73
C ALA A 29 2.75 39.95 37.50
N ALA A 30 3.47 40.22 36.40
CA ALA A 30 4.90 40.06 36.19
C ALA A 30 5.62 38.76 36.63
N SER A 31 6.06 37.98 35.63
CA SER A 31 7.44 37.48 35.60
C SER A 31 7.89 37.19 34.17
N THR A 32 8.92 37.93 33.77
CA THR A 32 9.80 37.59 32.66
C THR A 32 10.46 36.24 32.97
N LYS A 33 10.28 35.25 32.11
CA LYS A 33 11.25 34.19 31.82
C LYS A 33 10.81 33.46 30.58
N GLU A 34 11.58 33.65 29.52
CA GLU A 34 11.57 32.82 28.33
C GLU A 34 11.77 31.36 28.77
N SER A 35 10.72 30.56 28.65
CA SER A 35 10.84 29.11 28.59
C SER A 35 10.72 28.71 27.13
N GLU A 36 11.88 28.38 26.56
CA GLU A 36 12.02 27.51 25.41
C GLU A 36 11.04 26.32 25.53
N VAL A 37 9.94 26.38 24.79
CA VAL A 37 9.25 25.16 24.38
C VAL A 37 9.92 24.76 23.08
N LYS A 38 11.00 23.98 23.20
CA LYS A 38 11.54 23.17 22.11
C LYS A 38 10.37 22.39 21.52
N ALA A 39 9.94 22.81 20.34
CA ALA A 39 9.02 22.07 19.50
C ALA A 39 9.66 20.71 19.22
N ALA A 40 9.12 19.67 19.84
CA ALA A 40 9.42 18.30 19.48
C ALA A 40 9.08 18.13 17.98
N PRO A 41 10.00 17.64 17.13
CA PRO A 41 9.66 17.35 15.75
C PRO A 41 8.61 16.25 15.77
N LYS A 42 7.39 16.57 15.33
CA LYS A 42 6.35 15.58 15.04
C LYS A 42 6.97 14.60 14.05
N LYS A 43 7.23 13.36 14.49
CA LYS A 43 7.57 12.26 13.59
C LYS A 43 6.43 12.13 12.60
N GLU A 44 6.68 12.54 11.36
CA GLU A 44 5.79 12.29 10.24
C GLU A 44 5.46 10.79 10.23
N PRO A 45 4.17 10.40 10.06
CA PRO A 45 3.82 9.00 9.98
C PRO A 45 4.56 8.39 8.78
N LYS A 46 5.50 7.49 9.05
CA LYS A 46 6.17 6.73 8.01
C LYS A 46 5.10 5.92 7.27
N VAL A 47 4.84 6.31 6.04
CA VAL A 47 3.99 5.56 5.13
C VAL A 47 4.67 4.19 4.93
N PRO A 48 3.99 3.07 5.29
CA PRO A 48 4.57 1.75 5.09
C PRO A 48 4.82 1.54 3.59
N SER A 49 6.03 1.12 3.28
CA SER A 49 6.46 0.85 1.91
C SER A 49 6.71 -0.64 1.76
N ILE A 50 6.21 -1.24 0.68
CA ILE A 50 6.36 -2.66 0.40
C ILE A 50 7.18 -2.83 -0.87
N ARG A 51 8.20 -3.69 -0.81
CA ARG A 51 8.97 -4.09 -1.99
C ARG A 51 8.73 -5.56 -2.26
N ILE A 52 8.30 -5.87 -3.46
CA ILE A 52 8.00 -7.22 -3.92
C ILE A 52 9.04 -7.60 -4.97
N ARG A 53 9.84 -8.61 -4.67
CA ARG A 53 10.77 -9.20 -5.62
C ARG A 53 10.18 -10.47 -6.17
N LEU A 54 10.20 -10.58 -7.48
CA LEU A 54 9.72 -11.74 -8.22
C LEU A 54 10.90 -12.39 -8.93
N SER A 55 11.03 -13.71 -8.81
CA SER A 55 12.03 -14.52 -9.52
C SER A 55 11.34 -15.67 -10.25
N ALA A 56 11.75 -15.96 -11.48
CA ALA A 56 11.30 -17.16 -12.19
C ALA A 56 12.33 -17.63 -13.22
N PHE A 57 12.20 -18.88 -13.65
CA PHE A 57 12.96 -19.42 -14.78
C PHE A 57 12.33 -19.11 -16.13
N ASP A 58 11.00 -18.99 -16.18
CA ASP A 58 10.26 -18.57 -17.36
C ASP A 58 9.81 -17.10 -17.23
N HIS A 59 10.01 -16.33 -18.29
CA HIS A 59 9.67 -14.92 -18.36
C HIS A 59 8.17 -14.70 -18.61
N ILE A 60 7.52 -15.60 -19.37
CA ILE A 60 6.10 -15.47 -19.75
C ILE A 60 5.23 -15.53 -18.50
N VAL A 61 5.42 -16.58 -17.70
CA VAL A 61 4.70 -16.79 -16.45
C VAL A 61 4.96 -15.66 -15.45
N LEU A 62 6.19 -15.14 -15.44
CA LEU A 62 6.58 -14.02 -14.59
C LEU A 62 5.91 -12.70 -15.01
N ASP A 63 5.68 -12.47 -16.30
CA ASP A 63 4.97 -11.27 -16.79
C ASP A 63 3.49 -11.34 -16.45
N GLU A 64 2.88 -12.52 -16.60
CA GLU A 64 1.49 -12.74 -16.17
C GLU A 64 1.32 -12.51 -14.67
N ALA A 65 2.26 -13.01 -13.85
CA ALA A 65 2.23 -12.79 -12.40
C ALA A 65 2.35 -11.31 -12.03
N VAL A 66 3.28 -10.60 -12.68
CA VAL A 66 3.46 -9.16 -12.50
C VAL A 66 2.18 -8.39 -12.80
N ASN A 67 1.56 -8.66 -13.96
CA ASN A 67 0.36 -7.96 -14.37
C ASN A 67 -0.79 -8.18 -13.38
N LYS A 68 -0.97 -9.42 -12.89
CA LYS A 68 -1.96 -9.74 -11.86
C LYS A 68 -1.72 -9.00 -10.54
N ILE A 69 -0.46 -8.89 -10.11
CA ILE A 69 -0.08 -8.17 -8.89
C ILE A 69 -0.34 -6.67 -9.04
N VAL A 70 0.04 -6.09 -10.19
CA VAL A 70 -0.19 -4.67 -10.49
C VAL A 70 -1.69 -4.36 -10.50
N GLU A 71 -2.49 -5.14 -11.23
CA GLU A 71 -3.95 -4.96 -11.30
C GLU A 71 -4.60 -5.06 -9.91
N THR A 72 -4.16 -6.02 -9.09
CA THR A 72 -4.68 -6.20 -7.73
C THR A 72 -4.30 -5.04 -6.82
N ALA A 73 -3.06 -4.55 -6.92
CA ALA A 73 -2.58 -3.42 -6.14
C ALA A 73 -3.34 -2.14 -6.50
N GLU A 74 -3.55 -1.89 -7.79
CA GLU A 74 -4.36 -0.77 -8.29
C GLU A 74 -5.81 -0.86 -7.82
N ARG A 75 -6.43 -2.04 -7.89
CA ARG A 75 -7.80 -2.27 -7.41
C ARG A 75 -7.94 -2.00 -5.90
N SER A 76 -6.90 -2.27 -5.13
CA SER A 76 -6.86 -2.01 -3.68
C SER A 76 -6.60 -0.54 -3.32
N GLY A 77 -6.22 0.30 -4.30
CA GLY A 77 -5.93 1.72 -4.10
C GLY A 77 -4.51 2.03 -3.62
N ALA A 78 -3.55 1.11 -3.79
CA ALA A 78 -2.14 1.38 -3.51
C ALA A 78 -1.46 2.07 -4.70
N VAL A 79 -0.50 2.95 -4.43
CA VAL A 79 0.28 3.60 -5.49
C VAL A 79 1.39 2.65 -5.92
N VAL A 80 1.24 2.11 -7.13
CA VAL A 80 2.20 1.17 -7.72
C VAL A 80 3.32 1.93 -8.41
N HIS A 81 4.56 1.71 -7.98
CA HIS A 81 5.70 1.94 -8.88
C HIS A 81 5.84 0.70 -9.76
N GLY A 82 5.65 0.93 -11.07
CA GLY A 82 5.51 -0.09 -12.08
C GLY A 82 6.65 -1.13 -12.10
N PRO A 83 6.45 -2.23 -12.83
CA PRO A 83 7.38 -3.36 -12.79
C PRO A 83 8.75 -2.96 -13.34
N ILE A 84 9.75 -2.92 -12.47
CA ILE A 84 11.13 -2.64 -12.83
C ILE A 84 11.80 -3.97 -13.20
N PRO A 85 12.14 -4.20 -14.48
CA PRO A 85 12.87 -5.40 -14.87
C PRO A 85 14.30 -5.29 -14.34
N LEU A 86 14.71 -6.26 -13.53
CA LEU A 86 16.10 -6.38 -13.12
C LEU A 86 16.85 -7.24 -14.12
N PRO A 87 18.17 -7.02 -14.28
CA PRO A 87 18.99 -7.86 -15.15
C PRO A 87 18.83 -9.34 -14.82
N THR A 88 18.71 -10.15 -15.86
CA THR A 88 18.61 -11.60 -15.74
C THR A 88 19.96 -12.16 -15.30
N LYS A 89 19.93 -13.08 -14.32
CA LYS A 89 21.15 -13.77 -13.91
C LYS A 89 21.31 -15.02 -14.76
N ILE A 90 22.41 -15.10 -15.49
CA ILE A 90 22.74 -16.23 -16.35
C ILE A 90 23.84 -17.03 -15.67
N ARG A 91 23.55 -18.30 -15.32
CA ARG A 91 24.55 -19.25 -14.81
C ARG A 91 24.84 -20.26 -15.90
N LYS A 92 26.09 -20.29 -16.39
CA LYS A 92 26.53 -21.19 -17.45
C LYS A 92 27.20 -22.43 -16.86
N PHE A 93 26.87 -23.60 -17.39
CA PHE A 93 27.42 -24.88 -17.00
C PHE A 93 27.91 -25.63 -18.24
N THR A 94 29.18 -26.03 -18.24
CA THR A 94 29.74 -26.85 -19.30
C THR A 94 29.81 -28.29 -18.81
N VAL A 95 29.20 -29.22 -19.54
CA VAL A 95 29.21 -30.66 -19.22
C VAL A 95 29.76 -31.43 -20.42
N ASN A 96 30.56 -32.46 -20.17
CA ASN A 96 30.98 -33.36 -21.25
C ASN A 96 29.79 -34.20 -21.73
N LYS A 97 29.63 -34.33 -23.05
CA LYS A 97 28.60 -35.19 -23.65
C LYS A 97 28.89 -36.67 -23.41
N SER A 98 30.15 -37.05 -23.59
CA SER A 98 30.61 -38.43 -23.45
C SER A 98 31.09 -38.70 -22.03
N THR A 99 30.82 -39.91 -21.54
CA THR A 99 31.38 -40.42 -20.28
C THR A 99 32.85 -40.80 -20.39
N PHE A 100 33.34 -41.11 -21.60
CA PHE A 100 34.72 -41.57 -21.82
C PHE A 100 35.40 -40.89 -23.03
N VAL A 101 36.69 -40.56 -22.86
CA VAL A 101 37.70 -40.09 -23.83
C VAL A 101 37.40 -38.79 -24.61
N HIS A 102 36.17 -38.51 -25.03
CA HIS A 102 35.84 -37.37 -25.87
C HIS A 102 35.70 -36.05 -25.07
N LYS A 103 36.83 -35.38 -24.80
CA LYS A 103 36.91 -34.11 -24.05
C LYS A 103 36.42 -32.88 -24.82
N ASP A 104 36.43 -32.92 -26.14
CA ASP A 104 36.05 -31.78 -27.01
C ASP A 104 34.55 -31.73 -27.29
N ALA A 105 33.86 -32.86 -27.12
CA ALA A 105 32.41 -32.94 -27.17
C ALA A 105 31.82 -32.43 -25.84
N ARG A 106 31.62 -31.12 -25.73
CA ARG A 106 31.00 -30.46 -24.55
C ARG A 106 29.67 -29.82 -24.92
N ASP A 107 28.70 -29.94 -24.03
CA ASP A 107 27.48 -29.14 -24.05
C ASP A 107 27.61 -27.93 -23.13
N GLN A 108 27.02 -26.83 -23.58
CA GLN A 108 26.92 -25.58 -22.84
C GLN A 108 25.46 -25.37 -22.47
N PHE A 109 25.15 -25.57 -21.20
CA PHE A 109 23.84 -25.28 -20.65
C PHE A 109 23.86 -23.93 -19.94
N GLU A 110 22.71 -23.26 -19.91
CA GLU A 110 22.55 -22.07 -19.09
C GLU A 110 21.22 -22.10 -18.34
N MET A 111 21.27 -21.62 -17.11
CA MET A 111 20.10 -21.37 -16.29
C MET A 111 19.89 -19.86 -16.26
N ARG A 112 18.76 -19.41 -16.79
CA ARG A 112 18.35 -18.01 -16.78
C ARG A 112 17.37 -17.80 -15.64
N THR A 113 17.68 -16.88 -14.73
CA THR A 113 16.74 -16.43 -13.71
C THR A 113 16.30 -15.01 -14.05
N HIS A 114 15.03 -14.87 -14.39
CA HIS A 114 14.37 -13.60 -14.64
C HIS A 114 13.94 -12.98 -13.32
N ARG A 115 14.17 -11.67 -13.16
CA ARG A 115 13.91 -10.97 -11.90
C ARG A 115 13.16 -9.67 -12.18
N ARG A 116 12.11 -9.41 -11.42
CA ARG A 116 11.32 -8.17 -11.50
C ARG A 116 11.12 -7.62 -10.10
N LEU A 117 11.10 -6.31 -9.98
CA LEU A 117 10.87 -5.59 -8.73
C LEU A 117 9.63 -4.72 -8.89
N ILE A 118 8.73 -4.80 -7.91
CA ILE A 118 7.56 -3.93 -7.81
C ILE A 118 7.64 -3.26 -6.45
N ASP A 119 7.56 -1.94 -6.43
CA ASP A 119 7.55 -1.16 -5.20
C ASP A 119 6.16 -0.53 -5.02
N LEU A 120 5.55 -0.73 -3.87
CA LEU A 120 4.25 -0.15 -3.52
C LEU A 120 4.46 0.95 -2.48
N LYS A 121 3.90 2.14 -2.77
CA LYS A 121 3.79 3.25 -1.83
C LYS A 121 2.34 3.38 -1.37
N GLU A 122 2.17 3.95 -0.17
CA GLU A 122 0.84 4.24 0.39
C GLU A 122 -0.04 2.98 0.48
N THR A 123 0.47 1.93 1.13
CA THR A 123 -0.26 0.67 1.24
C THR A 123 -1.30 0.70 2.36
N THR A 124 -2.52 0.26 2.07
CA THR A 124 -3.58 0.05 3.07
C THR A 124 -3.55 -1.39 3.60
N PHE A 125 -4.16 -1.65 4.77
CA PHE A 125 -4.28 -3.01 5.30
C PHE A 125 -4.99 -3.97 4.32
N LYS A 126 -5.97 -3.47 3.57
CA LYS A 126 -6.68 -4.25 2.54
C LYS A 126 -5.77 -4.68 1.40
N THR A 127 -4.79 -3.84 1.03
CA THR A 127 -3.78 -4.16 0.02
C THR A 127 -2.91 -5.33 0.46
N ILE A 128 -2.46 -5.35 1.73
CA ILE A 128 -1.60 -6.42 2.26
C ILE A 128 -2.32 -7.76 2.21
N GLU A 129 -3.58 -7.78 2.65
CA GLU A 129 -4.42 -8.99 2.62
C GLU A 129 -4.68 -9.47 1.19
N SER A 130 -4.95 -8.54 0.27
CA SER A 130 -5.19 -8.86 -1.14
C SER A 130 -3.94 -9.47 -1.81
N LEU A 131 -2.74 -9.01 -1.45
CA LEU A 131 -1.48 -9.53 -2.00
C LEU A 131 -1.12 -10.91 -1.44
N GLN A 132 -1.43 -11.19 -0.17
CA GLN A 132 -1.19 -12.49 0.44
C GLN A 132 -2.13 -13.58 -0.09
N ASN A 133 -3.37 -13.20 -0.38
CA ASN A 133 -4.41 -14.14 -0.82
C ASN A 133 -4.46 -14.30 -2.35
N LEU A 134 -3.59 -13.62 -3.10
CA LEU A 134 -3.61 -13.68 -4.56
C LEU A 134 -3.13 -15.04 -5.06
N SER A 135 -3.90 -15.64 -5.98
CA SER A 135 -3.47 -16.86 -6.68
C SER A 135 -2.44 -16.52 -7.74
N LEU A 136 -1.21 -16.97 -7.51
CA LEU A 136 -0.08 -16.71 -8.39
C LEU A 136 0.20 -17.94 -9.25
N PRO A 137 0.68 -17.75 -10.49
CA PRO A 137 0.99 -18.86 -11.36
C PRO A 137 2.17 -19.66 -10.82
N SER A 138 2.17 -20.98 -11.05
CA SER A 138 3.20 -21.89 -10.59
C SER A 138 4.56 -21.57 -11.23
N GLY A 139 5.64 -21.64 -10.44
CA GLY A 139 7.00 -21.40 -10.94
C GLY A 139 7.51 -19.96 -10.78
N VAL A 140 6.74 -19.09 -10.11
CA VAL A 140 7.19 -17.76 -9.67
C VAL A 140 7.48 -17.79 -8.18
N ASP A 141 8.68 -17.35 -7.82
CA ASP A 141 9.13 -17.16 -6.44
C ASP A 141 8.95 -15.69 -6.03
N ILE A 142 8.41 -15.44 -4.84
CA ILE A 142 8.02 -14.11 -4.36
C ILE A 142 8.64 -13.83 -3.00
N GLU A 143 9.39 -12.73 -2.91
CA GLU A 143 9.96 -12.22 -1.67
C GLU A 143 9.35 -10.85 -1.37
N ILE A 144 8.57 -10.76 -0.29
CA ILE A 144 7.94 -9.50 0.18
C ILE A 144 8.80 -8.91 1.31
N LYS A 145 9.18 -7.64 1.16
CA LYS A 145 9.89 -6.86 2.20
C LYS A 145 9.07 -5.65 2.60
N MET A 146 8.90 -5.46 3.91
CA MET A 146 8.30 -4.26 4.49
C MET A 146 9.40 -3.30 4.94
N SER A 147 9.30 -2.03 4.57
CA SER A 147 10.24 -0.95 4.95
C SER A 147 9.54 0.30 5.46
#